data_AF-A0A382LJV6-F1
#
_entry.id   AF-A0A382LJV6-F1
#
_cell.length_a   1.000
_cell.length_b   1.000
_cell.length_c   1.000
_cell.angle_alpha   90.00
_cell.angle_beta   90.00
_cell.angle_gamma   90.00
#
_symmetry.space_group_name_H-M   'P 1'
#
loop_
_entity.id
_entity.type
_entity.pdbx_description
1 polymer ?
#
loop_
_entity_poly.entity_id
_entity_poly.type
_entity_poly.pdbx_seq_one_letter_code
_entity_poly.pdbx_strand_id
1 'polypeptide(L)' 'MERSQKEILVGELQGIFNSATAAVLIDYKGLAANELVEMRQELHKVRSTMKVLKNTLAKLAVEDTPF' A
#
# COMPACT_ATOMS: atom_id res chain seq x y z
N MET A 1 -16.30 -3.23 8.23
CA MET A 1 -15.19 -2.37 8.66
C MET A 1 -15.79 -1.13 9.28
N GLU A 2 -15.67 -1.02 10.60
CA GLU A 2 -15.96 0.19 11.38
C GLU A 2 -15.14 1.38 10.85
N ARG A 3 -15.66 2.61 10.99
CA ARG A 3 -14.95 3.83 10.53
C ARG A 3 -13.60 4.02 11.23
N SER A 4 -13.53 3.69 12.52
CA SER A 4 -12.30 3.77 13.32
C SER A 4 -11.14 2.96 12.75
N GLN A 5 -11.39 1.75 12.27
CA GLN A 5 -10.37 0.90 11.67
C GLN A 5 -9.83 1.46 10.35
N LYS A 6 -10.68 2.17 9.58
CA LYS A 6 -10.26 2.80 8.33
C LYS A 6 -9.40 4.03 8.57
N GLU A 7 -9.71 4.80 9.61
CA GLU A 7 -8.90 5.96 10.01
C GLU A 7 -7.50 5.55 10.46
N ILE A 8 -7.38 4.48 11.26
CA ILE A 8 -6.09 3.92 11.67
C ILE A 8 -5.28 3.48 10.45
N LEU A 9 -5.91 2.79 9.50
CA LEU A 9 -5.26 2.37 8.26
C LEU A 9 -4.82 3.55 7.41
N VAL A 10 -5.62 4.61 7.30
CA VAL A 10 -5.25 5.84 6.58
C VAL A 10 -4.05 6.51 7.25
N GLY A 11 -4.01 6.59 8.59
CA GLY A 11 -2.86 7.14 9.32
C GLY A 11 -1.58 6.32 9.14
N GLU A 12 -1.65 4.98 9.17
CA GLU A 12 -0.51 4.12 8.85
C GLU A 12 0.00 4.36 7.43
N LEU A 13 -0.90 4.55 6.47
CA LEU A 13 -0.54 4.78 5.08
C LEU A 13 0.12 6.14 4.89
N GLN A 14 -0.39 7.19 5.53
CA GLN A 14 0.26 8.51 5.53
C GLN A 14 1.68 8.44 6.08
N GLY A 15 1.90 7.68 7.16
CA GLY A 15 3.23 7.45 7.72
C GLY A 15 4.17 6.73 6.73
N ILE A 16 3.66 5.73 6.01
CA ILE A 16 4.42 5.02 4.97
C ILE A 16 4.70 5.94 3.78
N PHE A 17 3.73 6.74 3.32
CA PHE A 17 3.91 7.66 2.18
C PHE A 17 4.87 8.81 2.49
N ASN A 18 4.84 9.36 3.71
CA ASN A 18 5.77 10.41 4.14
C ASN A 18 7.21 9.89 4.33
N SER A 19 7.38 8.61 4.67
CA SER A 19 8.71 7.99 4.83
C SER A 19 9.24 7.34 3.55
N ALA A 20 8.38 7.07 2.57
CA ALA A 20 8.76 6.47 1.31
C ALA A 20 9.32 7.51 0.34
N THR A 21 10.54 7.28 -0.14
CA THR A 21 11.18 8.11 -1.18
C THR A 21 10.52 7.92 -2.56
N ALA A 22 9.87 6.77 -2.79
CA ALA A 22 9.14 6.48 -4.01
C ALA A 22 8.01 5.47 -3.73
N ALA A 23 6.83 5.70 -4.30
CA ALA A 23 5.70 4.78 -4.27
C ALA A 23 5.35 4.35 -5.70
N VAL A 24 5.07 3.05 -5.90
CA VAL A 24 4.64 2.51 -7.19
C VAL A 24 3.26 1.89 -7.03
N LEU A 25 2.31 2.38 -7.83
CA LEU A 25 0.96 1.84 -7.91
C LEU A 25 0.92 0.74 -8.97
N ILE A 26 0.52 -0.47 -8.57
CA ILE A 26 0.45 -1.64 -9.44
C ILE A 26 -0.98 -2.17 -9.38
N ASP A 27 -1.59 -2.38 -10.54
CA ASP A 27 -2.83 -3.15 -10.62
C ASP A 27 -2.46 -4.64 -10.64
N TYR A 28 -2.78 -5.34 -9.57
CA TYR A 28 -2.48 -6.77 -9.42
C TYR A 28 -3.53 -7.67 -10.08
N LYS A 29 -4.60 -7.10 -10.67
CA LYS A 29 -5.67 -7.87 -11.32
C LYS A 29 -5.13 -8.55 -12.58
N GLY A 30 -4.88 -9.85 -12.47
CA GLY A 30 -4.39 -10.68 -13.57
C GLY A 30 -3.25 -11.63 -13.17
N LEU A 31 -2.62 -11.42 -12.01
CA LEU A 31 -1.62 -12.34 -11.48
C LEU A 31 -2.26 -13.54 -10.75
N ALA A 32 -1.62 -14.69 -10.85
CA ALA A 32 -1.93 -15.84 -10.01
C ALA A 32 -1.50 -15.56 -8.56
N ALA A 33 -2.21 -16.17 -7.59
CA ALA A 33 -1.90 -15.97 -6.16
C ALA A 33 -0.45 -16.36 -5.81
N ASN A 34 0.12 -17.36 -6.48
CA ASN A 34 1.49 -17.81 -6.26
C ASN A 34 2.52 -16.75 -6.71
N GLU A 35 2.29 -16.12 -7.87
CA GLU A 35 3.17 -15.07 -8.41
C GLU A 35 3.21 -13.85 -7.49
N LEU A 36 2.07 -13.51 -6.85
CA LEU A 36 2.02 -12.44 -5.84
C LEU A 36 2.82 -12.77 -4.57
N VAL A 37 2.90 -14.04 -4.18
CA VAL A 37 3.69 -14.46 -3.03
C VAL A 37 5.18 -14.37 -3.34
N GLU A 38 5.60 -14.82 -4.52
CA GLU A 38 6.99 -14.71 -4.99
C GLU A 38 7.43 -13.25 -5.08
N MET A 39 6.64 -12.40 -5.74
CA MET A 39 6.93 -10.97 -5.86
C MET A 39 7.00 -10.28 -4.48
N ARG A 40 6.13 -10.67 -3.54
CA ARG A 40 6.19 -10.16 -2.15
C ARG A 40 7.48 -10.58 -1.45
N GLN A 41 7.95 -11.80 -1.66
CA GLN A 41 9.22 -12.28 -1.09
C GLN A 41 10.41 -11.53 -1.69
N GLU A 42 10.41 -11.28 -2.99
CA GLU A 42 11.48 -10.53 -3.66
C GLU A 42 11.55 -9.08 -3.17
N LEU A 43 10.41 -8.40 -3.05
CA LEU A 43 10.35 -7.04 -2.49
C LEU A 43 10.82 -6.99 -1.02
N HIS A 44 10.48 -8.00 -0.22
CA HIS A 44 10.98 -8.10 1.15
C HIS A 44 12.51 -8.20 1.22
N LYS A 45 13.17 -8.86 0.25
CA LYS A 45 14.65 -8.92 0.18
C LYS A 45 15.27 -7.53 -0.05
N VAL A 46 14.54 -6.66 -0.75
CA VAL A 46 14.96 -5.28 -1.06
C VAL A 46 14.52 -4.28 0.04
N ARG A 47 13.98 -4.77 1.17
CA ARG A 47 13.39 -3.96 2.26
C ARG A 47 12.22 -3.07 1.80
N SER A 48 11.58 -3.41 0.68
CA SER A 48 10.38 -2.73 0.20
C SER A 48 9.12 -3.47 0.66
N THR A 49 8.11 -2.70 1.07
CA THR A 49 6.84 -3.22 1.59
C THR A 49 5.73 -3.07 0.55
N MET A 50 5.04 -4.17 0.25
CA MET A 50 3.88 -4.17 -0.65
C MET A 50 2.61 -4.50 0.13
N LYS A 51 1.70 -3.52 0.25
CA LYS A 51 0.35 -3.73 0.83
C LYS A 51 -0.70 -3.57 -0.27
N VAL A 52 -1.64 -4.52 -0.32
CA VAL A 52 -2.84 -4.40 -1.16
C VAL A 52 -3.87 -3.62 -0.37
N LEU A 53 -4.36 -2.53 -0.94
CA LEU A 53 -5.24 -1.57 -0.25
C LEU A 53 -6.47 -1.30 -1.11
N LYS A 54 -7.56 -0.86 -0.48
CA LYS A 54 -8.71 -0.36 -1.22
C LYS A 54 -8.35 0.98 -1.86
N ASN A 55 -8.68 1.13 -3.14
CA ASN A 55 -8.42 2.36 -3.91
C ASN A 55 -8.99 3.61 -3.22
N THR A 56 -10.14 3.50 -2.54
CA THR A 56 -10.72 4.62 -1.80
C THR A 56 -9.90 5.03 -0.58
N LEU A 57 -9.26 4.08 0.11
CA LEU A 57 -8.37 4.39 1.23
C LEU A 57 -7.05 4.97 0.73
N ALA A 58 -6.54 4.47 -0.40
CA ALA A 58 -5.36 5.05 -1.04
C ALA A 58 -5.60 6.51 -1.47
N LYS A 59 -6.77 6.81 -2.07
CA LYS A 59 -7.13 8.20 -2.43
C LYS A 59 -7.16 9.13 -1.21
N LEU A 60 -7.78 8.70 -0.11
CA LEU A 60 -7.83 9.48 1.12
C LEU A 60 -6.44 9.68 1.75
N ALA A 61 -5.58 8.66 1.70
CA ALA A 61 -4.23 8.75 2.23
C ALA A 61 -3.30 9.64 1.39
N VAL A 62 -3.59 9.80 0.09
CA VAL A 62 -2.83 10.64 -0.83
C VAL A 62 -3.20 12.13 -0.66
N GLU A 63 -4.48 12.45 -0.43
CA GLU A 63 -4.97 13.84 -0.23
C GLU A 63 -4.20 14.61 0.87
N ASP A 64 -3.71 13.90 1.90
CA ASP A 64 -2.98 14.48 3.03
C ASP A 64 -1.45 14.39 2.90
N THR A 65 -0.94 13.93 1.76
CA THR A 65 0.50 13.82 1.48
C THR A 65 0.88 14.77 0.35
N PRO A 66 2.16 15.16 0.21
CA PRO A 66 2.58 16.13 -0.81
C PRO A 66 2.54 15.62 -2.28
N PHE A 67 1.79 14.55 -2.58
CA PHE A 67 1.71 13.91 -3.90
C PHE A 67 0.26 13.83 -4.41
#